data_AF-X1Q1I8-F1
#
_entry.id   AF-X1Q1I8-F1
#
_cell.length_a   1.000
_cell.length_b   1.000
_cell.length_c   1.000
_cell.angle_alpha   90.00
_cell.angle_beta   90.00
_cell.angle_gamma   90.00
#
_symmetry.space_group_name_H-M   'P 1'
#
loop_
_entity.id
_entity.type
_entity.pdbx_description
1 polymer ?
#
loop_
_entity_poly.entity_id
_entity_poly.type
_entity_poly.pdbx_seq_one_letter_code
_entity_poly.pdbx_strand_id
1 'polypeptide(L)' 'MRYYLGIDVGSVSVKFALLRGDELVGKAYLKNSGLIQTVQAGLKQLPRVKISAVG' A
#
# COMPACT_ATOMS: atom_id res chain seq x y z
N MET A 1 -6.72 17.43 -3.65
CA MET A 1 -5.61 16.62 -4.18
C MET A 1 -6.01 15.15 -4.12
N ARG A 2 -5.62 14.34 -5.12
CA ARG A 2 -5.99 12.91 -5.20
C ARG A 2 -4.89 12.05 -4.57
N TYR A 3 -5.31 10.95 -3.95
CA TYR A 3 -4.39 9.95 -3.38
C TYR A 3 -4.49 8.66 -4.19
N TYR A 4 -3.34 8.07 -4.50
CA TYR A 4 -3.23 6.81 -5.25
C TYR A 4 -2.50 5.78 -4.41
N LEU A 5 -2.95 4.53 -4.45
CA LEU A 5 -2.30 3.43 -3.74
C LEU A 5 -1.72 2.43 -4.73
N GLY A 6 -0.41 2.27 -4.73
CA GLY A 6 0.26 1.17 -5.41
C GLY A 6 0.38 -0.04 -4.48
N ILE A 7 0.00 -1.24 -4.95
CA ILE A 7 0.17 -2.51 -4.24
C ILE A 7 0.95 -3.49 -5.12
N ASP A 8 2.18 -3.80 -4.71
CA ASP A 8 3.02 -4.81 -5.37
C ASP A 8 3.01 -6.10 -4.54
N VAL A 9 2.35 -7.14 -5.06
CA VAL A 9 2.23 -8.44 -4.41
C VAL A 9 3.21 -9.43 -5.04
N GLY A 10 4.28 -9.76 -4.31
CA GLY A 10 5.21 -10.82 -4.67
C GLY A 10 5.04 -12.07 -3.79
N SER A 11 5.61 -13.19 -4.23
CA SER A 11 5.65 -14.44 -3.46
C SER A 11 6.39 -14.31 -2.12
N VAL A 12 7.37 -13.41 -2.04
CA VAL A 12 8.20 -13.19 -0.85
C VAL A 12 7.71 -12.01 0.01
N SER A 13 7.18 -10.97 -0.63
CA SER A 13 6.86 -9.71 0.03
C SER A 13 5.68 -9.01 -0.63
N VAL A 14 4.95 -8.21 0.15
CA VAL A 14 3.97 -7.25 -0.35
C VAL A 14 4.45 -5.83 -0.02
N LYS A 15 4.45 -4.95 -1.02
CA LYS A 15 4.87 -3.55 -0.89
C LYS A 15 3.70 -2.62 -1.17
N PHE A 16 3.69 -1.48 -0.46
CA PHE A 16 2.69 -0.44 -0.60
C PHE A 16 3.35 0.90 -0.85
N ALA A 17 2.80 1.68 -1.77
CA ALA A 17 3.18 3.06 -2.02
C ALA A 17 1.94 3.95 -2.04
N LEU A 18 1.84 4.89 -1.09
CA LEU A 18 0.77 5.88 -1.05
C LEU A 18 1.29 7.18 -1.67
N LEU A 19 0.68 7.59 -2.78
CA LEU A 19 1.05 8.77 -3.54
C LEU A 19 0.02 9.89 -3.37
N ARG A 20 0.48 11.13 -3.32
CA ARG A 20 -0.30 12.36 -3.41
C ARG A 20 0.17 13.17 -4.61
N GLY A 21 -0.44 12.97 -5.77
CA GLY A 21 0.18 13.38 -7.04
C GLY A 21 1.45 12.57 -7.28
N ASP A 22 2.58 13.22 -7.53
CA ASP A 22 3.89 12.57 -7.74
C ASP A 22 4.70 12.38 -6.44
N GLU A 23 4.13 12.76 -5.29
CA GLU A 23 4.80 12.71 -4.00
C GLU A 23 4.47 11.39 -3.27
N LEU A 24 5.51 10.67 -2.82
CA LEU A 24 5.38 9.50 -1.94
C LEU A 24 5.15 9.94 -0.49
N VAL A 25 3.93 9.79 -0.01
CA VAL A 25 3.50 10.24 1.33
C VAL A 25 3.34 9.10 2.34
N GLY A 26 3.48 7.85 1.90
CA GLY A 26 3.45 6.68 2.78
C GLY A 26 3.96 5.43 2.07
N LYS A 27 4.56 4.52 2.83
CA LYS A 27 5.01 3.22 2.32
C LYS A 27 4.94 2.16 3.41
N ALA A 28 4.72 0.93 3.00
CA ALA A 28 4.83 -0.23 3.87
C ALA A 28 5.48 -1.39 3.12
N TYR A 29 6.24 -2.20 3.84
CA TYR A 29 6.89 -3.40 3.32
C TYR A 29 6.68 -4.53 4.31
N LEU A 30 6.09 -5.62 3.84
CA LEU A 30 5.81 -6.78 4.67
C LEU A 30 6.28 -8.05 3.96
N LYS A 31 6.85 -8.98 4.74
CA LYS A 31 7.05 -10.35 4.27
C LYS A 31 5.69 -10.98 4.02
N ASN A 32 5.55 -11.66 2.89
CA ASN A 32 4.30 -12.32 2.53
C ASN A 32 4.08 -13.56 3.42
N SER A 33 3.02 -13.55 4.20
CA SER A 33 2.58 -14.67 5.04
C SER A 33 1.17 -15.16 4.67
N GLY A 34 0.71 -14.83 3.45
CA GLY A 34 -0.64 -15.05 2.96
C GLY A 34 -1.23 -13.73 2.46
N LEU A 35 -1.78 -13.74 1.24
CA LEU A 35 -2.16 -12.53 0.49
C LEU A 35 -3.09 -11.61 1.29
N ILE A 36 -4.26 -12.10 1.68
CA ILE A 36 -5.30 -11.29 2.33
C ILE A 36 -4.78 -10.73 3.66
N GLN A 37 -4.16 -11.59 4.48
CA GLN A 37 -3.62 -11.21 5.78
C GLN A 37 -2.53 -10.14 5.65
N THR A 38 -1.57 -10.35 4.75
CA THR A 38 -0.45 -9.42 4.53
C THR A 38 -0.97 -8.08 4.01
N VAL A 39 -1.95 -8.09 3.11
CA VAL A 39 -2.55 -6.86 2.59
C VAL A 39 -3.28 -6.07 3.66
N GLN A 40 -4.13 -6.73 4.47
CA GLN A 40 -4.82 -6.07 5.57
C GLN A 40 -3.85 -5.49 6.61
N ALA A 41 -2.76 -6.21 6.91
CA ALA A 41 -1.72 -5.72 7.82
C ALA A 41 -0.98 -4.50 7.24
N GLY A 42 -0.64 -4.54 5.95
CA GLY A 42 0.03 -3.43 5.27
C GLY A 42 -0.81 -2.17 5.18
N LEU A 43 -2.10 -2.29 4.83
CA LEU A 43 -3.02 -1.15 4.78
C LEU A 43 -3.17 -0.43 6.14
N LYS A 44 -3.02 -1.15 7.25
CA LYS A 44 -3.06 -0.57 8.61
C LYS A 44 -1.81 0.26 8.95
N GLN A 45 -0.70 0.07 8.23
CA GLN A 45 0.55 0.83 8.44
C GLN A 45 0.58 2.15 7.65
N LEU A 46 -0.38 2.37 6.75
CA LEU A 46 -0.46 3.58 5.94
C LEU A 46 -1.31 4.67 6.60
N PRO A 47 -1.05 5.96 6.29
CA PRO A 47 -1.94 7.04 6.67
C PRO A 47 -3.38 6.80 6.22
N ARG A 48 -4.35 7.13 7.09
CA ARG A 48 -5.78 7.05 6.73
C ARG A 48 -6.16 8.21 5.83
N VAL A 49 -6.35 7.93 4.55
CA VAL A 49 -6.78 8.90 3.54
C VAL A 49 -7.84 8.28 2.62
N LYS A 50 -8.61 9.13 1.93
CA LYS A 50 -9.53 8.67 0.88
C LYS A 50 -8.75 8.37 -0.39
N ILE A 51 -8.61 7.09 -0.72
CA ILE A 51 -7.95 6.63 -1.95
C ILE A 51 -8.84 6.90 -3.15
N SER A 52 -8.26 7.50 -4.18
CA SER A 52 -8.94 7.84 -5.45
C SER A 52 -8.84 6.71 -6.47
N ALA A 53 -7.74 5.95 -6.47
CA ALA A 53 -7.57 4.72 -7.26
C ALA A 53 -6.46 3.83 -6.67
N VAL A 54 -6.49 2.55 -7.05
CA VAL A 54 -5.49 1.53 -6.68
C VAL A 54 -4.87 0.97 -7.96
N GLY A 55 -3.57 0.73 -7.96
CA GLY A 55 -2.81 0.13 -9.06
C GLY A 55 -1.74 -0.84 -8.58
#